data_AF-A0A9P6EAE8-F1
#
_entry.id   AF-A0A9P6EAE8-F1
#
_cell.length_a   1.000
_cell.length_b   1.000
_cell.length_c   1.000
_cell.angle_alpha   90.00
_cell.angle_beta   90.00
_cell.angle_gamma   90.00
#
_symmetry.space_group_name_H-M   'P 1'
#
loop_
_entity.id
_entity.type
_entity.pdbx_description
1 polymer ?
#
loop_
_entity_poly.entity_id
_entity_poly.type
_entity_poly.pdbx_seq_one_letter_code
_entity_poly.pdbx_strand_id
1 'polypeptide(L)'
;FLSPASHILPVKTTDLLLRPHGFIISDNLYLRNGTLYAVAEDPSTWPELHFVLSKGLSSDLKVDLDPTEKEMRIITPSEAKVVLGETALAIDGMTFILYDIRSNVETVFIQHYYHWWGEIILGAMRIYSALTLLPNITLPLPEPKRFIIPNVGDHSWRDYAGVDGPMMRAAFPSSSISRGDYWDDLATLQRTFVFERAMVVSREAAHKHPLSSQWFKMISSTMSVKTPKHFWEPLRQRLVINTLSHLPLGPDQHFPSKPIESSNHELNHGAMRISDTWLEPLEEMAKRKRGIPLRKRQDGVLDASIPLIMVGVHGNGLTHQIWMPPSNQSTVIEIFYPKTYLHDYEMLARNMGHKHYAVWNDTTLTYPEGKWFPGVEGGIKDTFHGYSIPVHGPTVAEVVRKRL
;
A
#
# COMPACT_ATOMS: atom_id res chain seq x y z
N PHE A 1 -17.57 38.48 12.46
CA PHE A 1 -18.26 37.66 11.44
C PHE A 1 -17.23 37.27 10.40
N LEU A 2 -16.86 35.99 10.32
CA LEU A 2 -15.96 35.52 9.28
C LEU A 2 -16.68 35.67 7.94
N SER A 3 -16.05 36.33 6.97
CA SER A 3 -16.50 36.29 5.57
C SER A 3 -16.61 34.81 5.18
N PRO A 4 -17.75 34.34 4.62
CA PRO A 4 -17.81 32.97 4.14
C PRO A 4 -16.75 32.84 3.05
N ALA A 5 -15.66 32.13 3.35
CA ALA A 5 -14.73 31.71 2.32
C ALA A 5 -15.57 31.06 1.22
N SER A 6 -15.52 31.59 0.00
CA SER A 6 -16.35 31.07 -1.07
C SER A 6 -15.86 29.67 -1.40
N HIS A 7 -16.48 28.65 -0.80
CA HIS A 7 -16.31 27.23 -1.13
C HIS A 7 -16.87 26.91 -2.53
N ILE A 8 -16.98 27.89 -3.42
CA ILE A 8 -17.57 27.80 -4.75
C ILE A 8 -16.47 28.22 -5.72
N LEU A 9 -16.05 27.29 -6.57
CA LEU A 9 -15.05 27.52 -7.60
C LEU A 9 -15.70 27.42 -8.99
N PRO A 10 -15.23 28.17 -9.99
CA PRO A 10 -15.69 27.99 -11.36
C PRO A 10 -15.25 26.61 -11.87
N VAL A 11 -16.09 25.99 -12.72
CA VAL A 11 -15.71 24.76 -13.43
C VAL A 11 -14.64 25.11 -14.47
N LYS A 12 -13.52 24.40 -14.39
CA LYS A 12 -12.31 24.50 -15.23
C LYS A 12 -11.92 23.14 -15.80
N THR A 13 -10.96 23.14 -16.72
CA THR A 13 -10.28 21.93 -17.18
C THR A 13 -9.64 21.16 -16.03
N THR A 14 -9.66 19.84 -16.12
CA THR A 14 -9.00 18.91 -15.21
C THR A 14 -7.56 18.70 -15.66
N ASP A 15 -6.61 18.99 -14.78
CA ASP A 15 -5.18 18.85 -15.07
C ASP A 15 -4.70 17.47 -14.64
N LEU A 16 -4.36 16.61 -15.60
CA LEU A 16 -3.86 15.26 -15.34
C LEU A 16 -2.36 15.30 -14.99
N LEU A 17 -2.02 15.00 -13.73
CA LEU A 17 -0.65 15.13 -13.22
C LEU A 17 0.16 13.85 -13.36
N LEU A 18 -0.43 12.71 -12.97
CA LEU A 18 0.19 11.39 -13.03
C LEU A 18 -0.85 10.35 -13.44
N ARG A 19 -0.46 9.42 -14.32
CA ARG A 19 -1.35 8.43 -14.92
C ARG A 19 -0.90 6.96 -14.90
N PRO A 20 -0.26 6.44 -13.83
CA PRO A 20 -0.09 5.00 -13.69
C PRO A 20 -1.46 4.33 -13.56
N HIS A 21 -1.63 3.16 -14.19
CA HIS A 21 -2.92 2.46 -14.20
C HIS A 21 -3.43 2.26 -12.77
N GLY A 22 -4.68 2.64 -12.51
CA GLY A 22 -5.33 2.54 -11.21
C GLY A 22 -4.76 3.44 -10.11
N PHE A 23 -3.87 4.40 -10.41
CA PHE A 23 -3.34 5.38 -9.45
C PHE A 23 -3.25 6.77 -10.11
N ILE A 24 -4.38 7.31 -10.55
CA ILE A 24 -4.44 8.55 -11.34
C ILE A 24 -4.49 9.77 -10.42
N ILE A 25 -3.57 10.73 -10.55
CA ILE A 25 -3.64 12.03 -9.87
C ILE A 25 -4.05 13.12 -10.84
N SER A 26 -5.04 13.91 -10.45
CA SER A 26 -5.46 15.10 -11.20
C SER A 26 -5.86 16.25 -10.28
N ASP A 27 -5.76 17.47 -10.81
CA ASP A 27 -6.38 18.67 -10.23
C ASP A 27 -7.72 18.94 -10.90
N ASN A 28 -8.69 19.46 -10.14
CA ASN A 28 -10.05 19.73 -10.60
C ASN A 28 -10.80 18.49 -11.11
N LEU A 29 -10.85 17.43 -10.29
CA LEU A 29 -11.70 16.26 -10.56
C LEU A 29 -13.10 16.52 -9.99
N TYR A 30 -14.15 16.31 -10.76
CA TYR A 30 -15.51 16.66 -10.35
C TYR A 30 -16.32 15.43 -9.93
N LEU A 31 -17.30 15.64 -9.07
CA LEU A 31 -18.29 14.65 -8.67
C LEU A 31 -19.69 15.26 -8.82
N ARG A 32 -20.60 14.56 -9.49
CA ARG A 32 -22.01 14.91 -9.56
C ARG A 32 -22.86 13.66 -9.65
N ASN A 33 -23.90 13.57 -8.82
CA ASN A 33 -24.81 12.42 -8.76
C ASN A 33 -24.08 11.07 -8.60
N GLY A 34 -22.96 11.04 -7.86
CA GLY A 34 -22.15 9.84 -7.64
C GLY A 34 -21.19 9.46 -8.77
N THR A 35 -21.24 10.16 -9.91
CA THR A 35 -20.36 9.95 -11.07
C THR A 35 -19.18 10.92 -11.04
N LEU A 36 -17.97 10.42 -11.30
CA LEU A 36 -16.77 11.24 -11.47
C LEU A 36 -16.73 11.88 -12.86
N TYR A 37 -16.25 13.11 -12.95
CA TYR A 37 -16.09 13.81 -14.22
C TYR A 37 -14.70 14.44 -14.34
N ALA A 38 -14.11 14.25 -15.51
CA ALA A 38 -12.96 15.01 -15.95
C ALA A 38 -13.36 15.95 -17.09
N VAL A 39 -12.91 17.19 -17.03
CA VAL A 39 -13.13 18.18 -18.09
C VAL A 39 -11.85 18.32 -18.90
N ALA A 40 -11.86 17.93 -20.17
CA ALA A 40 -10.68 17.96 -21.03
C ALA A 40 -11.02 18.64 -22.36
N GLU A 41 -10.14 19.54 -22.83
CA GLU A 41 -10.27 20.14 -24.17
C GLU A 41 -10.29 19.07 -25.26
N ASP A 42 -9.45 18.05 -25.11
CA ASP A 42 -9.41 16.86 -25.94
C ASP A 42 -9.56 15.60 -25.07
N PRO A 43 -10.77 15.01 -25.00
CA PRO A 43 -11.01 13.77 -24.26
C PRO A 43 -10.12 12.59 -24.68
N SER A 44 -9.54 12.59 -25.89
CA SER A 44 -8.67 11.50 -26.35
C SER A 44 -7.28 11.51 -25.68
N THR A 45 -6.91 12.61 -25.02
CA THR A 45 -5.64 12.72 -24.26
C THR A 45 -5.70 12.02 -22.90
N TRP A 46 -6.91 11.72 -22.43
CA TRP A 46 -7.13 11.00 -21.20
C TRP A 46 -6.90 9.50 -21.37
N PRO A 47 -6.40 8.80 -20.34
CA PRO A 47 -6.37 7.34 -20.35
C PRO A 47 -7.77 6.77 -20.53
N GLU A 48 -7.87 5.64 -21.22
CA GLU A 48 -9.11 4.87 -21.26
C GLU A 48 -9.59 4.57 -19.83
N LEU A 49 -10.91 4.69 -19.60
CA LEU A 49 -11.47 4.65 -18.24
C LEU A 49 -11.10 3.38 -17.48
N HIS A 50 -10.96 2.25 -18.17
CA HIS A 50 -10.60 0.99 -17.57
C HIS A 50 -9.16 0.94 -17.01
N PHE A 51 -8.30 1.89 -17.40
CA PHE A 51 -6.99 2.12 -16.76
C PHE A 51 -7.06 3.13 -15.61
N VAL A 52 -8.19 3.81 -15.42
CA VAL A 52 -8.42 4.78 -14.33
C VAL A 52 -9.09 4.10 -13.15
N LEU A 53 -10.23 3.46 -13.37
CA LEU A 53 -11.05 2.82 -12.34
C LEU A 53 -11.86 1.64 -12.86
N SER A 54 -12.64 1.01 -11.98
CA SER A 54 -13.54 -0.12 -12.29
C SER A 54 -14.92 0.11 -11.69
N LYS A 55 -15.88 -0.78 -11.95
CA LYS A 55 -17.18 -0.77 -11.26
C LYS A 55 -17.00 -1.03 -9.76
N GLY A 56 -17.68 -0.26 -8.91
CA GLY A 56 -17.50 -0.31 -7.46
C GLY A 56 -18.13 -1.50 -6.72
N LEU A 57 -19.10 -2.18 -7.34
CA LEU A 57 -19.82 -3.30 -6.76
C LEU A 57 -19.74 -4.49 -7.72
N SER A 58 -19.40 -5.67 -7.19
CA SER A 58 -19.66 -6.92 -7.89
C SER A 58 -20.31 -7.94 -6.96
N SER A 59 -21.46 -8.45 -7.40
CA SER A 59 -22.11 -9.62 -6.81
C SER A 59 -21.61 -10.94 -7.41
N ASP A 60 -20.65 -10.91 -8.35
CA ASP A 60 -20.14 -12.12 -8.99
C ASP A 60 -18.75 -11.88 -9.62
N LEU A 61 -17.77 -12.73 -9.29
CA LEU A 61 -16.40 -12.67 -9.84
C LEU A 61 -16.31 -12.86 -11.38
N LYS A 62 -17.43 -13.18 -12.05
CA LYS A 62 -17.53 -13.34 -13.51
C LYS A 62 -18.15 -12.13 -14.23
N VAL A 63 -18.42 -11.05 -13.50
CA VAL A 63 -19.01 -9.83 -14.07
C VAL A 63 -17.92 -9.00 -14.74
N ASP A 64 -18.25 -8.43 -15.89
CA ASP A 64 -17.43 -7.39 -16.51
C ASP A 64 -17.29 -6.18 -15.56
N LEU A 65 -16.07 -5.95 -15.08
CA LEU A 65 -15.73 -4.86 -14.16
C LEU A 65 -15.31 -3.57 -14.88
N ASP A 66 -15.38 -3.53 -16.22
CA ASP A 66 -15.04 -2.32 -16.96
C ASP A 66 -15.98 -1.18 -16.58
N PRO A 67 -15.44 0.02 -16.31
CA PRO A 67 -16.24 1.15 -15.91
C PRO A 67 -17.13 1.63 -17.06
N THR A 68 -18.27 2.18 -16.68
CA THR A 68 -19.21 2.82 -17.60
C THR A 68 -19.29 4.31 -17.30
N GLU A 69 -20.12 5.01 -18.06
CA GLU A 69 -20.46 6.41 -17.80
C GLU A 69 -21.12 6.64 -16.42
N LYS A 70 -21.54 5.58 -15.71
CA LYS A 70 -22.04 5.68 -14.33
C LYS A 70 -20.92 5.96 -13.35
N GLU A 71 -19.75 5.37 -13.56
CA GLU A 71 -18.61 5.54 -12.66
C GLU A 71 -17.84 6.82 -13.01
N MET A 72 -17.53 7.02 -14.30
CA MET A 72 -16.79 8.20 -14.74
C MET A 72 -17.06 8.60 -16.18
N ARG A 73 -17.01 9.91 -16.44
CA ARG A 73 -17.09 10.50 -17.79
C ARG A 73 -15.97 11.51 -18.02
N ILE A 74 -15.44 11.53 -19.23
CA ILE A 74 -14.52 12.58 -19.70
C ILE A 74 -15.33 13.42 -20.68
N ILE A 75 -15.46 14.71 -20.40
CA ILE A 75 -16.32 15.64 -21.13
C ILE A 75 -15.55 16.88 -21.55
N THR A 76 -16.02 17.52 -22.61
CA THR A 76 -15.48 18.79 -23.10
C THR A 76 -15.92 19.97 -22.22
N PRO A 77 -15.25 21.14 -22.27
CA PRO A 77 -15.69 22.31 -21.53
C PRO A 77 -17.11 22.78 -21.86
N SER A 78 -17.56 22.62 -23.11
CA SER A 78 -18.93 22.96 -23.53
C SER A 78 -19.97 22.04 -22.90
N GLU A 79 -19.70 20.73 -22.85
CA GLU A 79 -20.53 19.76 -22.15
C GLU A 79 -20.50 19.98 -20.64
N ALA A 80 -19.36 20.32 -20.06
CA ALA A 80 -19.20 20.59 -18.63
C ALA A 80 -20.12 21.73 -18.17
N LYS A 81 -20.31 22.78 -18.97
CA LYS A 81 -21.25 23.85 -18.63
C LYS A 81 -22.70 23.34 -18.49
N VAL A 82 -23.10 22.36 -19.30
CA VAL A 82 -24.45 21.76 -19.25
C VAL A 82 -24.56 20.74 -18.12
N VAL A 83 -23.55 19.86 -17.98
CA VAL A 83 -23.59 18.72 -17.07
C VAL A 83 -23.21 19.12 -15.64
N LEU A 84 -22.20 19.95 -15.47
CA LEU A 84 -21.64 20.35 -14.16
C LEU A 84 -22.09 21.75 -13.74
N GLY A 85 -22.57 22.58 -14.67
CA GLY A 85 -22.90 23.98 -14.40
C GLY A 85 -21.66 24.87 -14.43
N GLU A 86 -21.82 26.14 -14.03
CA GLU A 86 -20.72 27.12 -14.07
C GLU A 86 -19.80 27.07 -12.84
N THR A 87 -20.31 26.54 -11.72
CA THR A 87 -19.58 26.50 -10.45
C THR A 87 -19.76 25.18 -9.73
N ALA A 88 -18.78 24.82 -8.91
CA ALA A 88 -18.72 23.61 -8.12
C ALA A 88 -18.35 23.92 -6.67
N LEU A 89 -18.86 23.13 -5.74
CA LEU A 89 -18.49 23.18 -4.33
C LEU A 89 -17.10 22.56 -4.14
N ALA A 90 -16.16 23.33 -3.62
CA ALA A 90 -14.78 22.93 -3.45
C ALA A 90 -14.61 21.95 -2.30
N ILE A 91 -13.94 20.85 -2.58
CA ILE A 91 -13.38 19.90 -1.61
C ILE A 91 -11.86 20.11 -1.66
N ASP A 92 -11.36 20.86 -0.68
CA ASP A 92 -10.04 21.47 -0.70
C ASP A 92 -8.91 20.50 -0.34
N GLY A 93 -7.71 20.71 -0.89
CA GLY A 93 -6.54 19.88 -0.61
C GLY A 93 -6.57 18.45 -1.18
N MET A 94 -5.56 17.64 -0.82
CA MET A 94 -5.37 16.31 -1.40
C MET A 94 -6.38 15.28 -0.87
N THR A 95 -7.11 14.64 -1.79
CA THR A 95 -8.09 13.58 -1.52
C THR A 95 -7.62 12.26 -2.12
N PHE A 96 -7.52 11.19 -1.33
CA PHE A 96 -7.31 9.84 -1.86
C PHE A 96 -8.66 9.14 -1.97
N ILE A 97 -9.12 8.88 -3.18
CA ILE A 97 -10.35 8.15 -3.48
C ILE A 97 -9.99 6.69 -3.72
N LEU A 98 -10.16 5.87 -2.68
CA LEU A 98 -9.88 4.44 -2.68
C LEU A 98 -11.08 3.70 -3.30
N TYR A 99 -11.10 3.67 -4.63
CA TYR A 99 -12.12 3.03 -5.45
C TYR A 99 -11.84 1.53 -5.61
N ASP A 100 -11.55 0.84 -4.49
CA ASP A 100 -11.38 -0.62 -4.49
C ASP A 100 -12.76 -1.31 -4.62
N ILE A 101 -12.79 -2.50 -5.18
CA ILE A 101 -14.02 -3.24 -5.42
C ILE A 101 -14.55 -3.84 -4.13
N ARG A 102 -15.86 -3.76 -3.90
CA ARG A 102 -16.51 -4.61 -2.89
C ARG A 102 -16.84 -5.96 -3.52
N SER A 103 -16.14 -7.01 -3.11
CA SER A 103 -16.53 -8.38 -3.42
C SER A 103 -17.62 -8.84 -2.46
N ASN A 104 -18.61 -9.57 -2.96
CA ASN A 104 -19.58 -10.30 -2.16
C ASN A 104 -19.06 -11.67 -1.66
N VAL A 105 -17.87 -12.08 -2.09
CA VAL A 105 -17.12 -13.16 -1.46
C VAL A 105 -16.60 -12.62 -0.13
N GLU A 106 -16.64 -13.45 0.92
CA GLU A 106 -16.55 -13.11 2.35
C GLU A 106 -15.38 -12.19 2.80
N THR A 107 -14.46 -11.78 1.92
CA THR A 107 -13.39 -10.84 2.21
C THR A 107 -13.24 -9.81 1.09
N VAL A 108 -13.49 -8.53 1.38
CA VAL A 108 -13.03 -7.44 0.50
C VAL A 108 -11.50 -7.32 0.67
N PHE A 109 -10.73 -7.20 -0.40
CA PHE A 109 -9.25 -7.12 -0.29
C PHE A 109 -8.80 -5.99 0.65
N ILE A 110 -9.56 -4.90 0.68
CA ILE A 110 -9.31 -3.73 1.53
C ILE A 110 -9.35 -4.02 3.05
N GLN A 111 -9.92 -5.15 3.48
CA GLN A 111 -10.04 -5.56 4.90
C GLN A 111 -8.83 -6.40 5.36
N HIS A 112 -7.76 -6.39 4.59
CA HIS A 112 -6.60 -7.23 4.84
C HIS A 112 -5.36 -6.36 4.95
N TYR A 113 -4.66 -6.46 6.09
CA TYR A 113 -3.54 -5.59 6.46
C TYR A 113 -2.50 -5.43 5.33
N TYR A 114 -2.10 -6.53 4.67
CA TYR A 114 -1.17 -6.49 3.53
C TYR A 114 -1.73 -5.69 2.35
N HIS A 115 -2.99 -5.90 1.99
CA HIS A 115 -3.59 -5.24 0.82
C HIS A 115 -3.83 -3.75 1.10
N TRP A 116 -4.22 -3.39 2.34
CA TRP A 116 -4.36 -2.00 2.76
C TRP A 116 -3.00 -1.28 2.75
N TRP A 117 -2.02 -1.74 3.53
CA TRP A 117 -0.76 -1.03 3.67
C TRP A 117 0.23 -1.30 2.54
N GLY A 118 0.41 -2.56 2.18
CA GLY A 118 1.42 -3.03 1.23
C GLY A 118 1.09 -2.77 -0.23
N GLU A 119 -0.18 -2.53 -0.55
CA GLU A 119 -0.60 -2.25 -1.92
C GLU A 119 -1.29 -0.89 -2.09
N ILE A 120 -2.39 -0.65 -1.36
CA ILE A 120 -3.20 0.57 -1.53
C ILE A 120 -2.44 1.80 -1.03
N ILE A 121 -2.10 1.83 0.27
CA ILE A 121 -1.43 2.99 0.87
C ILE A 121 0.00 3.12 0.34
N LEU A 122 0.76 2.02 0.25
CA LEU A 122 2.11 2.06 -0.31
C LEU A 122 2.11 2.58 -1.75
N GLY A 123 1.26 2.03 -2.63
CA GLY A 123 1.14 2.47 -4.00
C GLY A 123 0.71 3.93 -4.12
N ALA A 124 -0.30 4.35 -3.33
CA ALA A 124 -0.78 5.72 -3.34
C ALA A 124 0.28 6.71 -2.86
N MET A 125 0.95 6.43 -1.74
CA MET A 125 2.03 7.30 -1.23
C MET A 125 3.23 7.32 -2.17
N ARG A 126 3.53 6.20 -2.82
CA ARG A 126 4.57 6.12 -3.84
C ARG A 126 4.25 7.07 -5.00
N ILE A 127 3.06 6.99 -5.60
CA ILE A 127 2.67 7.90 -6.70
C ILE A 127 2.52 9.35 -6.23
N TYR A 128 1.97 9.58 -5.03
CA TYR A 128 1.85 10.92 -4.47
C TYR A 128 3.23 11.59 -4.31
N SER A 129 4.23 10.84 -3.84
CA SER A 129 5.60 11.34 -3.72
C SER A 129 6.25 11.69 -5.07
N ALA A 130 5.82 11.07 -6.18
CA ALA A 130 6.33 11.39 -7.51
C ALA A 130 5.97 12.82 -7.94
N LEU A 131 4.93 13.44 -7.36
CA LEU A 131 4.63 14.85 -7.59
C LEU A 131 5.81 15.76 -7.24
N THR A 132 6.66 15.38 -6.27
CA THR A 132 7.86 16.16 -5.94
C THR A 132 8.86 16.30 -7.09
N LEU A 133 8.73 15.46 -8.13
CA LEU A 133 9.57 15.47 -9.32
C LEU A 133 8.95 16.28 -10.48
N LEU A 134 7.70 16.73 -10.35
CA LEU A 134 7.03 17.55 -11.35
C LEU A 134 7.39 19.04 -11.16
N PRO A 135 7.47 19.82 -12.25
CA PRO A 135 7.61 21.27 -12.15
C PRO A 135 6.38 21.88 -11.46
N ASN A 136 6.55 23.02 -10.81
CA ASN A 136 5.47 23.81 -10.19
C ASN A 136 4.76 23.14 -9.00
N ILE A 137 5.28 22.04 -8.46
CA ILE A 137 4.80 21.47 -7.20
C ILE A 137 5.47 22.17 -6.02
N THR A 138 4.66 22.73 -5.13
CA THR A 138 5.14 23.35 -3.89
C THR A 138 5.50 22.26 -2.87
N LEU A 139 6.67 22.38 -2.26
CA LEU A 139 7.18 21.46 -1.25
C LEU A 139 7.18 22.12 0.14
N PRO A 140 7.03 21.33 1.23
CA PRO A 140 6.75 19.89 1.24
C PRO A 140 5.34 19.59 0.72
N LEU A 141 5.12 18.38 0.20
CA LEU A 141 3.77 17.94 -0.14
C LEU A 141 2.88 17.96 1.11
N PRO A 142 1.65 18.50 1.03
CA PRO A 142 0.74 18.49 2.17
C PRO A 142 0.34 17.05 2.54
N GLU A 143 -0.09 16.85 3.79
CA GLU A 143 -0.74 15.59 4.17
C GLU A 143 -2.06 15.44 3.38
N PRO A 144 -2.43 14.23 2.92
CA PRO A 144 -3.78 14.00 2.40
C PRO A 144 -4.81 14.46 3.43
N LYS A 145 -5.72 15.37 3.06
CA LYS A 145 -6.75 15.84 4.01
C LYS A 145 -7.78 14.75 4.30
N ARG A 146 -7.94 13.80 3.39
CA ARG A 146 -8.95 12.76 3.49
C ARG A 146 -8.68 11.55 2.61
N PHE A 147 -9.17 10.43 3.09
CA PHE A 147 -9.33 9.18 2.36
C PHE A 147 -10.84 8.95 2.21
N ILE A 148 -11.30 8.65 1.01
CA ILE A 148 -12.69 8.32 0.72
C ILE A 148 -12.72 6.90 0.18
N ILE A 149 -13.61 6.06 0.71
CA ILE A 149 -13.77 4.66 0.32
C ILE A 149 -15.22 4.48 -0.17
N PRO A 150 -15.55 4.87 -1.42
CA PRO A 150 -16.94 4.99 -1.88
C PRO A 150 -17.70 3.67 -1.82
N ASN A 151 -17.01 2.55 -2.04
CA ASN A 151 -17.64 1.25 -2.23
C ASN A 151 -17.79 0.45 -0.94
N VAL A 152 -17.39 1.01 0.21
CA VAL A 152 -17.49 0.39 1.53
C VAL A 152 -18.42 1.23 2.40
N GLY A 153 -19.64 0.75 2.64
CA GLY A 153 -20.64 1.48 3.44
C GLY A 153 -20.51 1.30 4.95
N ASP A 154 -19.83 0.25 5.41
CA ASP A 154 -19.72 -0.12 6.82
C ASP A 154 -18.26 0.00 7.34
N HIS A 155 -17.95 -0.55 8.52
CA HIS A 155 -16.59 -0.50 9.07
C HIS A 155 -15.66 -1.58 8.52
N SER A 156 -16.08 -2.28 7.46
CA SER A 156 -15.40 -3.48 7.03
C SER A 156 -14.02 -3.22 6.42
N TRP A 157 -13.67 -1.99 6.03
CA TRP A 157 -12.29 -1.63 5.66
C TRP A 157 -11.24 -1.88 6.76
N ARG A 158 -11.67 -2.03 8.02
CA ARG A 158 -10.78 -2.40 9.12
C ARG A 158 -10.49 -3.89 9.03
N ASP A 159 -9.21 -4.23 9.12
CA ASP A 159 -8.78 -5.62 9.12
C ASP A 159 -9.22 -6.40 10.35
N TYR A 160 -9.28 -7.72 10.19
CA TYR A 160 -9.65 -8.66 11.25
C TYR A 160 -8.70 -8.59 12.46
N ALA A 161 -7.41 -8.31 12.24
CA ALA A 161 -6.44 -8.17 13.32
C ALA A 161 -6.56 -6.82 14.07
N GLY A 162 -7.37 -5.88 13.56
CA GLY A 162 -7.63 -4.59 14.20
C GLY A 162 -6.48 -3.59 14.12
N VAL A 163 -5.60 -3.73 13.12
CA VAL A 163 -4.35 -3.00 12.99
C VAL A 163 -4.49 -1.73 12.11
N ASP A 164 -5.22 -1.81 11.00
CA ASP A 164 -5.36 -0.74 10.00
C ASP A 164 -5.94 0.53 10.60
N GLY A 165 -6.99 0.40 11.40
CA GLY A 165 -7.69 1.52 12.00
C GLY A 165 -6.79 2.39 12.89
N PRO A 166 -6.21 1.83 13.97
CA PRO A 166 -5.27 2.54 14.83
C PRO A 166 -4.06 3.07 14.06
N MET A 167 -3.48 2.29 13.15
CA MET A 167 -2.31 2.72 12.39
C MET A 167 -2.61 3.88 11.45
N MET A 168 -3.78 3.90 10.80
CA MET A 168 -4.18 5.05 9.99
C MET A 168 -4.29 6.33 10.83
N ARG A 169 -4.75 6.24 12.09
CA ARG A 169 -4.80 7.38 13.01
C ARG A 169 -3.41 7.83 13.45
N ALA A 170 -2.48 6.89 13.64
CA ALA A 170 -1.08 7.22 13.93
C ALA A 170 -0.36 7.83 12.70
N ALA A 171 -0.62 7.33 11.50
CA ALA A 171 0.06 7.75 10.28
C ALA A 171 -0.50 9.07 9.70
N PHE A 172 -1.80 9.31 9.89
CA PHE A 172 -2.55 10.43 9.32
C PHE A 172 -3.52 11.01 10.36
N PRO A 173 -3.01 11.65 11.43
CA PRO A 173 -3.83 12.06 12.58
C PRO A 173 -4.86 13.14 12.24
N SER A 174 -4.64 13.91 11.17
CA SER A 174 -5.55 15.00 10.76
C SER A 174 -6.47 14.60 9.60
N SER A 175 -6.23 13.45 8.97
CA SER A 175 -7.01 13.02 7.81
C SER A 175 -8.32 12.36 8.21
N SER A 176 -9.41 12.73 7.54
CA SER A 176 -10.66 11.98 7.65
C SER A 176 -10.59 10.68 6.84
N ILE A 177 -11.32 9.67 7.30
CA ILE A 177 -11.59 8.46 6.51
C ILE A 177 -13.10 8.36 6.36
N SER A 178 -13.56 8.71 5.17
CA SER A 178 -14.97 8.73 4.78
C SER A 178 -15.30 7.47 3.96
N ARG A 179 -16.55 7.04 4.01
CA ARG A 179 -17.03 5.78 3.44
C ARG A 179 -18.12 6.03 2.39
N GLY A 180 -18.82 4.98 1.99
CA GLY A 180 -19.95 5.06 1.07
C GLY A 180 -21.05 6.00 1.54
N ASP A 181 -21.32 6.07 2.85
CA ASP A 181 -22.28 7.02 3.44
C ASP A 181 -22.00 8.49 3.03
N TYR A 182 -20.75 8.93 3.17
CA TYR A 182 -20.31 10.25 2.74
C TYR A 182 -20.44 10.44 1.22
N TRP A 183 -20.11 9.42 0.43
CA TRP A 183 -20.23 9.49 -1.03
C TRP A 183 -21.69 9.61 -1.48
N ASP A 184 -22.58 8.85 -0.85
CA ASP A 184 -24.02 8.86 -1.09
C ASP A 184 -24.64 10.21 -0.71
N ASP A 185 -24.18 10.84 0.38
CA ASP A 185 -24.59 12.20 0.75
C ASP A 185 -24.20 13.22 -0.33
N LEU A 186 -22.96 13.16 -0.85
CA LEU A 186 -22.52 14.03 -1.94
C LEU A 186 -23.35 13.81 -3.21
N ALA A 187 -23.68 12.55 -3.54
CA ALA A 187 -24.53 12.21 -4.67
C ALA A 187 -25.96 12.75 -4.49
N THR A 188 -26.52 12.64 -3.28
CA THR A 188 -27.88 13.05 -2.93
C THR A 188 -28.08 14.56 -2.98
N LEU A 189 -27.04 15.34 -2.68
CA LEU A 189 -27.12 16.81 -2.72
C LEU A 189 -27.40 17.37 -4.13
N GLN A 190 -27.23 16.57 -5.20
CA GLN A 190 -27.43 16.98 -6.59
C GLN A 190 -26.68 18.27 -6.96
N ARG A 191 -25.56 18.53 -6.28
CA ARG A 191 -24.62 19.62 -6.57
C ARG A 191 -23.38 19.04 -7.25
N THR A 192 -22.70 19.89 -8.01
CA THR A 192 -21.36 19.59 -8.49
C THR A 192 -20.37 19.89 -7.38
N PHE A 193 -19.52 18.91 -7.07
CA PHE A 193 -18.34 19.08 -6.22
C PHE A 193 -17.09 19.04 -7.09
N VAL A 194 -16.03 19.74 -6.66
CA VAL A 194 -14.70 19.68 -7.27
C VAL A 194 -13.68 19.34 -6.20
N PHE A 195 -12.95 18.25 -6.39
CA PHE A 195 -11.74 17.96 -5.65
C PHE A 195 -10.62 18.81 -6.23
N GLU A 196 -10.05 19.72 -5.43
CA GLU A 196 -8.94 20.56 -5.88
C GLU A 196 -7.77 19.70 -6.37
N ARG A 197 -7.46 18.63 -5.64
CA ARG A 197 -6.56 17.56 -6.06
C ARG A 197 -7.05 16.21 -5.56
N ALA A 198 -7.16 15.24 -6.46
CA ALA A 198 -7.57 13.88 -6.12
C ALA A 198 -6.64 12.84 -6.73
N MET A 199 -6.44 11.75 -6.00
CA MET A 199 -5.95 10.49 -6.53
C MET A 199 -7.09 9.48 -6.57
N VAL A 200 -7.33 8.88 -7.73
CA VAL A 200 -8.19 7.69 -7.85
C VAL A 200 -7.30 6.46 -7.75
N VAL A 201 -7.57 5.61 -6.75
CA VAL A 201 -6.89 4.34 -6.52
C VAL A 201 -7.85 3.19 -6.81
N SER A 202 -7.55 2.36 -7.81
CA SER A 202 -8.42 1.24 -8.22
C SER A 202 -7.58 -0.02 -8.50
N ARG A 203 -7.86 -1.08 -7.73
CA ARG A 203 -7.16 -2.37 -7.83
C ARG A 203 -7.30 -3.01 -9.20
N GLU A 204 -8.53 -3.12 -9.69
CA GLU A 204 -8.84 -3.75 -10.97
C GLU A 204 -8.16 -3.01 -12.14
N ALA A 205 -8.22 -1.67 -12.13
CA ALA A 205 -7.54 -0.87 -13.14
C ALA A 205 -6.01 -1.04 -13.07
N ALA A 206 -5.44 -1.07 -11.86
CA ALA A 206 -4.00 -1.28 -11.67
C ALA A 206 -3.53 -2.66 -12.16
N HIS A 207 -4.34 -3.71 -11.97
CA HIS A 207 -4.04 -5.05 -12.47
C HIS A 207 -4.03 -5.17 -14.00
N LYS A 208 -4.57 -4.20 -14.73
CA LYS A 208 -4.45 -4.16 -16.20
C LYS A 208 -3.07 -3.73 -16.70
N HIS A 209 -2.19 -3.22 -15.83
CA HIS A 209 -0.84 -2.87 -16.23
C HIS A 209 -0.03 -4.13 -16.61
N PRO A 210 0.80 -4.12 -17.68
CA PRO A 210 1.54 -5.30 -18.11
C PRO A 210 2.39 -5.96 -17.02
N LEU A 211 3.00 -5.16 -16.13
CA LEU A 211 3.77 -5.67 -14.98
C LEU A 211 2.93 -6.48 -13.97
N SER A 212 1.60 -6.34 -13.98
CA SER A 212 0.72 -7.18 -13.16
C SER A 212 0.86 -8.65 -13.52
N SER A 213 1.13 -9.00 -14.78
CA SER A 213 1.41 -10.40 -15.17
C SER A 213 2.70 -10.96 -14.57
N GLN A 214 3.62 -10.09 -14.14
CA GLN A 214 4.88 -10.50 -13.53
C GLN A 214 4.71 -10.75 -12.03
N TRP A 215 3.99 -9.88 -11.32
CA TRP A 215 3.92 -9.91 -9.85
C TRP A 215 2.55 -10.27 -9.29
N PHE A 216 1.48 -10.15 -10.07
CA PHE A 216 0.07 -10.34 -9.70
C PHE A 216 -0.38 -9.44 -8.54
N LYS A 217 0.02 -8.15 -8.59
CA LYS A 217 -0.20 -7.19 -7.50
C LYS A 217 -0.60 -5.83 -8.05
N MET A 218 -1.47 -5.10 -7.35
CA MET A 218 -1.93 -3.79 -7.86
C MET A 218 -0.79 -2.75 -7.83
N ILE A 219 0.15 -2.86 -6.89
CA ILE A 219 1.29 -1.95 -6.82
C ILE A 219 2.20 -2.03 -8.07
N SER A 220 2.07 -3.07 -8.90
CA SER A 220 2.86 -3.29 -10.11
C SER A 220 2.86 -2.08 -11.06
N SER A 221 1.72 -1.43 -11.24
CA SER A 221 1.61 -0.26 -12.13
C SER A 221 2.41 0.93 -11.62
N THR A 222 2.66 1.00 -10.31
CA THR A 222 3.42 2.08 -9.71
C THR A 222 4.91 1.90 -9.91
N MET A 223 5.41 0.67 -10.04
CA MET A 223 6.84 0.37 -10.10
C MET A 223 7.54 0.93 -11.35
N SER A 224 6.78 1.26 -12.41
CA SER A 224 7.28 1.95 -13.61
C SER A 224 7.49 3.45 -13.42
N VAL A 225 6.93 4.03 -12.35
CA VAL A 225 7.02 5.47 -12.06
C VAL A 225 8.28 5.76 -11.25
N LYS A 226 9.06 6.76 -11.65
CA LYS A 226 10.20 7.25 -10.86
C LYS A 226 9.72 7.96 -9.60
N THR A 227 10.29 7.63 -8.45
CA THR A 227 9.96 8.25 -7.16
C THR A 227 11.22 8.60 -6.36
N PRO A 228 11.11 9.52 -5.38
CA PRO A 228 12.18 9.75 -4.41
C PRO A 228 12.55 8.47 -3.66
N LYS A 229 13.85 8.18 -3.49
CA LYS A 229 14.35 6.92 -2.88
C LYS A 229 13.80 6.63 -1.48
N HIS A 230 13.55 7.67 -0.68
CA HIS A 230 13.07 7.54 0.70
C HIS A 230 11.65 8.09 0.86
N PHE A 231 10.80 7.92 -0.15
CA PHE A 231 9.45 8.48 -0.16
C PHE A 231 8.58 8.03 1.03
N TRP A 232 8.85 6.84 1.56
CA TRP A 232 8.09 6.28 2.69
C TRP A 232 8.56 6.77 4.06
N GLU A 233 9.81 7.23 4.16
CA GLU A 233 10.44 7.58 5.45
C GLU A 233 9.67 8.63 6.25
N PRO A 234 9.12 9.72 5.66
CA PRO A 234 8.30 10.67 6.41
C PRO A 234 7.07 10.05 7.06
N LEU A 235 6.39 9.13 6.36
CA LEU A 235 5.21 8.45 6.89
C LEU A 235 5.60 7.44 7.97
N ARG A 236 6.68 6.68 7.74
CA ARG A 236 7.25 5.73 8.70
C ARG A 236 7.59 6.42 10.02
N GLN A 237 8.37 7.49 9.96
CA GLN A 237 8.79 8.23 11.16
C GLN A 237 7.59 8.76 11.93
N ARG A 238 6.64 9.36 11.23
CA ARG A 238 5.42 9.89 11.84
C ARG A 238 4.62 8.81 12.54
N LEU A 239 4.37 7.68 11.88
CA LEU A 239 3.61 6.58 12.48
C LEU A 239 4.33 6.06 13.73
N VAL A 240 5.65 5.84 13.65
CA VAL A 240 6.45 5.34 14.77
C VAL A 240 6.45 6.34 15.93
N ILE A 241 6.68 7.63 15.68
CA ILE A 241 6.63 8.67 16.72
C ILE A 241 5.24 8.73 17.35
N ASN A 242 4.17 8.72 16.56
CA ASN A 242 2.82 8.83 17.08
C ASN A 242 2.37 7.59 17.87
N THR A 243 3.02 6.44 17.63
CA THR A 243 2.74 5.19 18.35
C THR A 243 3.64 5.04 19.59
N LEU A 244 4.91 5.46 19.51
CA LEU A 244 5.95 5.20 20.52
C LEU A 244 6.38 6.44 21.31
N SER A 245 5.92 7.63 20.92
CA SER A 245 6.37 8.94 21.40
C SER A 245 7.84 9.28 21.11
N HIS A 246 8.57 8.42 20.40
CA HIS A 246 9.95 8.64 19.98
C HIS A 246 10.29 7.82 18.74
N LEU A 247 11.36 8.17 18.03
CA LEU A 247 12.00 7.27 17.08
C LEU A 247 12.99 6.39 17.85
N PRO A 248 12.88 5.05 17.78
CA PRO A 248 13.94 4.18 18.28
C PRO A 248 15.26 4.58 17.62
N LEU A 249 16.33 4.69 18.40
CA LEU A 249 17.65 5.00 17.86
C LEU A 249 17.98 3.95 16.79
N GLY A 250 18.37 4.41 15.60
CA GLY A 250 18.80 3.51 14.54
C GLY A 250 20.02 2.69 14.99
N PRO A 251 20.30 1.55 14.34
CA PRO A 251 21.41 0.67 14.71
C PRO A 251 22.79 1.34 14.67
N ASP A 252 22.93 2.50 14.01
CA ASP A 252 24.17 3.27 13.91
C ASP A 252 24.40 4.24 15.09
N GLN A 253 23.42 4.45 15.96
CA GLN A 253 23.56 5.29 17.15
C GLN A 253 23.34 4.45 18.42
N HIS A 254 24.44 3.88 18.93
CA HIS A 254 24.60 3.36 20.29
C HIS A 254 23.54 2.35 20.78
N PHE A 255 23.25 1.32 19.98
CA PHE A 255 22.93 0.02 20.56
C PHE A 255 24.19 -0.85 20.54
N PRO A 256 24.71 -1.30 21.69
CA PRO A 256 25.74 -2.35 21.72
C PRO A 256 25.21 -3.67 21.14
N SER A 257 23.92 -3.72 20.78
CA SER A 257 23.29 -4.95 20.33
C SER A 257 22.15 -4.82 19.32
N LYS A 258 22.36 -5.31 18.09
CA LYS A 258 21.45 -5.18 16.93
C LYS A 258 20.34 -6.25 16.97
N PRO A 259 19.04 -5.89 17.04
CA PRO A 259 17.96 -6.88 17.14
C PRO A 259 17.68 -7.64 15.85
N ILE A 260 17.48 -8.95 15.96
CA ILE A 260 16.88 -9.82 14.94
C ILE A 260 15.46 -10.13 15.40
N GLU A 261 14.47 -9.90 14.54
CA GLU A 261 13.08 -10.27 14.83
C GLU A 261 12.70 -11.54 14.05
N SER A 262 12.16 -12.54 14.75
CA SER A 262 11.52 -13.71 14.14
C SER A 262 10.00 -13.58 14.22
N SER A 263 9.31 -13.60 13.08
CA SER A 263 7.84 -13.68 13.05
C SER A 263 7.40 -15.13 12.83
N ASN A 264 7.00 -15.81 13.91
CA ASN A 264 6.15 -16.99 13.83
C ASN A 264 4.69 -16.48 13.89
N HIS A 265 3.85 -16.86 12.93
CA HIS A 265 2.44 -16.45 12.96
C HIS A 265 1.61 -17.58 13.58
N GLU A 266 1.10 -17.37 14.81
CA GLU A 266 0.01 -18.16 15.37
C GLU A 266 -1.30 -17.41 15.14
N LEU A 267 -2.00 -17.70 14.03
CA LEU A 267 -3.40 -17.29 13.88
C LEU A 267 -4.30 -18.49 14.23
N ASN A 268 -5.39 -18.22 14.95
CA ASN A 268 -6.38 -19.18 15.49
C ASN A 268 -7.15 -20.02 14.44
N HIS A 269 -6.68 -20.11 13.20
CA HIS A 269 -7.30 -20.88 12.10
C HIS A 269 -6.34 -21.82 11.35
N GLY A 270 -5.31 -22.31 12.03
CA GLY A 270 -4.32 -23.23 11.47
C GLY A 270 -2.98 -22.52 11.26
N ALA A 271 -2.06 -22.74 12.19
CA ALA A 271 -0.77 -22.07 12.21
C ALA A 271 0.20 -22.67 11.19
N MET A 272 0.80 -21.87 10.30
CA MET A 272 2.02 -22.24 9.60
C MET A 272 3.14 -22.40 10.64
N ARG A 273 3.45 -23.65 11.00
CA ARG A 273 4.51 -23.96 11.96
C ARG A 273 5.81 -24.21 11.19
N ILE A 274 6.84 -23.45 11.50
CA ILE A 274 8.19 -23.95 11.30
C ILE A 274 8.56 -24.76 12.54
N SER A 275 9.21 -25.91 12.37
CA SER A 275 9.83 -26.66 13.49
C SER A 275 10.77 -25.75 14.29
N ASP A 276 10.49 -25.48 15.58
CA ASP A 276 11.24 -24.56 16.46
C ASP A 276 12.78 -24.72 16.42
N THR A 277 13.27 -25.90 16.00
CA THR A 277 14.70 -26.22 15.80
C THR A 277 15.43 -25.28 14.85
N TRP A 278 14.74 -24.57 13.94
CA TRP A 278 15.40 -23.61 13.03
C TRP A 278 15.94 -22.37 13.73
N LEU A 279 15.42 -22.03 14.91
CA LEU A 279 15.87 -20.89 15.70
C LEU A 279 17.17 -21.20 16.44
N GLU A 280 17.48 -22.47 16.70
CA GLU A 280 18.65 -22.86 17.51
C GLU A 280 19.97 -22.28 16.95
N PRO A 281 20.25 -22.32 15.63
CA PRO A 281 21.47 -21.71 15.08
C PRO A 281 21.51 -20.19 15.20
N LEU A 282 20.34 -19.52 15.16
CA LEU A 282 20.23 -18.07 15.37
C LEU A 282 20.43 -17.71 16.84
N GLU A 283 19.85 -18.49 17.74
CA GLU A 283 20.05 -18.35 19.18
C GLU A 283 21.50 -18.60 19.58
N GLU A 284 22.15 -19.63 19.03
CA GLU A 284 23.57 -19.88 19.23
C GLU A 284 24.44 -18.72 18.73
N MET A 285 24.14 -18.19 17.53
CA MET A 285 24.83 -17.04 16.99
C MET A 285 24.65 -15.80 17.89
N ALA A 286 23.43 -15.54 18.35
CA ALA A 286 23.11 -14.45 19.26
C ALA A 286 23.80 -14.60 20.63
N LYS A 287 23.91 -15.83 21.16
CA LYS A 287 24.66 -16.12 22.40
C LYS A 287 26.17 -15.89 22.24
N ARG A 288 26.75 -16.26 21.10
CA ARG A 288 28.20 -16.13 20.83
C ARG A 288 28.63 -14.68 20.55
N LYS A 289 27.81 -13.91 19.82
CA LYS A 289 28.02 -12.48 19.60
C LYS A 289 27.33 -11.70 20.72
N ARG A 290 28.06 -11.38 21.80
CA ARG A 290 27.56 -10.56 22.93
C ARG A 290 26.89 -9.30 22.38
N GLY A 291 25.55 -9.31 22.35
CA GLY A 291 24.75 -8.18 21.87
C GLY A 291 24.08 -8.39 20.50
N ILE A 292 23.25 -9.41 20.31
CA ILE A 292 22.22 -9.37 19.25
C ILE A 292 20.94 -9.88 19.90
N PRO A 293 20.01 -9.02 20.34
CA PRO A 293 18.76 -9.50 20.90
C PRO A 293 17.94 -10.18 19.81
N LEU A 294 17.80 -11.50 19.90
CA LEU A 294 16.79 -12.23 19.14
C LEU A 294 15.44 -12.00 19.84
N ARG A 295 14.48 -11.42 19.13
CA ARG A 295 13.12 -11.19 19.64
C ARG A 295 12.14 -12.04 18.83
N LYS A 296 11.33 -12.83 19.53
CA LYS A 296 10.09 -13.35 18.95
C LYS A 296 9.08 -12.20 18.94
N ARG A 297 8.45 -11.94 17.79
CA ARG A 297 7.39 -10.95 17.69
C ARG A 297 6.26 -11.29 18.67
N GLN A 298 5.83 -10.32 19.48
CA GLN A 298 4.65 -10.45 20.36
C GLN A 298 3.45 -9.62 19.88
N ASP A 299 3.47 -9.23 18.61
CA ASP A 299 2.50 -8.41 17.87
C ASP A 299 2.59 -6.89 18.15
N GLY A 300 2.73 -6.11 17.07
CA GLY A 300 2.67 -4.65 17.12
C GLY A 300 3.70 -3.91 16.27
N VAL A 301 3.40 -2.64 15.96
CA VAL A 301 4.29 -1.68 15.26
C VAL A 301 5.63 -1.49 15.98
N LEU A 302 5.61 -1.60 17.32
CA LEU A 302 6.75 -1.38 18.20
C LEU A 302 7.88 -2.36 17.88
N ASP A 303 7.57 -3.64 17.77
CA ASP A 303 8.55 -4.70 17.50
C ASP A 303 9.16 -4.62 16.10
N ALA A 304 8.42 -4.11 15.11
CA ALA A 304 8.86 -4.00 13.72
C ALA A 304 9.58 -2.68 13.37
N SER A 305 9.50 -1.66 14.23
CA SER A 305 10.14 -0.35 14.02
C SER A 305 11.61 -0.29 14.45
N ILE A 306 12.10 -1.38 15.05
CA ILE A 306 13.40 -1.51 15.70
C ILE A 306 14.41 -2.42 14.95
N PRO A 307 14.02 -3.56 14.34
CA PRO A 307 14.95 -4.57 13.90
C PRO A 307 15.68 -4.14 12.64
N LEU A 308 16.93 -4.58 12.55
CA LEU A 308 17.75 -4.42 11.35
C LEU A 308 17.53 -5.58 10.37
N ILE A 309 17.19 -6.76 10.90
CA ILE A 309 16.93 -7.95 10.09
C ILE A 309 15.63 -8.59 10.58
N MET A 310 14.65 -8.72 9.69
CA MET A 310 13.40 -9.44 9.92
C MET A 310 13.47 -10.80 9.24
N VAL A 311 13.16 -11.86 9.98
CA VAL A 311 13.11 -13.23 9.48
C VAL A 311 11.72 -13.80 9.72
N GLY A 312 11.10 -14.37 8.70
CA GLY A 312 9.76 -14.92 8.84
C GLY A 312 9.36 -15.87 7.73
N VAL A 313 8.39 -16.72 8.01
CA VAL A 313 7.64 -17.43 6.97
C VAL A 313 6.96 -16.44 6.05
N HIS A 314 6.89 -16.75 4.75
CA HIS A 314 5.98 -16.06 3.83
C HIS A 314 4.58 -15.94 4.43
N GLY A 315 4.13 -14.72 4.73
CA GLY A 315 2.84 -14.47 5.35
C GLY A 315 2.71 -13.08 5.95
N ASN A 316 1.48 -12.72 6.34
CA ASN A 316 1.07 -11.34 6.65
C ASN A 316 1.93 -10.62 7.68
N GLY A 317 2.57 -11.36 8.60
CA GLY A 317 3.53 -10.79 9.54
C GLY A 317 4.64 -9.99 8.85
N LEU A 318 5.12 -10.43 7.69
CA LEU A 318 6.17 -9.71 6.95
C LEU A 318 5.70 -8.36 6.38
N THR A 319 4.40 -8.04 6.38
CA THR A 319 3.90 -6.69 6.02
C THR A 319 4.47 -5.62 6.93
N HIS A 320 4.70 -5.92 8.21
CA HIS A 320 5.22 -4.96 9.17
C HIS A 320 6.63 -4.46 8.85
N GLN A 321 7.36 -5.10 7.93
CA GLN A 321 8.66 -4.62 7.47
C GLN A 321 8.62 -3.17 6.97
N ILE A 322 7.46 -2.68 6.50
CA ILE A 322 7.30 -1.29 6.05
C ILE A 322 7.55 -0.26 7.17
N TRP A 323 7.60 -0.69 8.43
CA TRP A 323 7.92 0.16 9.57
C TRP A 323 9.39 0.07 10.01
N MET A 324 10.14 -0.89 9.48
CA MET A 324 11.58 -1.03 9.75
C MET A 324 12.35 0.17 9.19
N PRO A 325 13.39 0.63 9.89
CA PRO A 325 14.24 1.69 9.39
C PRO A 325 15.05 1.22 8.17
N PRO A 326 15.14 2.02 7.10
CA PRO A 326 16.01 1.72 5.97
C PRO A 326 17.49 1.86 6.37
N SER A 327 18.32 0.91 5.94
CA SER A 327 19.78 1.04 6.04
C SER A 327 20.49 0.06 5.09
N ASN A 328 21.79 0.26 4.87
CA ASN A 328 22.61 -0.66 4.09
C ASN A 328 22.68 -2.08 4.66
N GLN A 329 22.29 -2.26 5.93
CA GLN A 329 22.22 -3.56 6.59
C GLN A 329 20.78 -4.08 6.73
N SER A 330 19.77 -3.22 6.49
CA SER A 330 18.36 -3.57 6.62
C SER A 330 18.02 -4.73 5.69
N THR A 331 17.48 -5.81 6.25
CA THR A 331 17.30 -7.08 5.52
C THR A 331 15.99 -7.76 5.91
N VAL A 332 15.28 -8.29 4.93
CA VAL A 332 14.14 -9.20 5.13
C VAL A 332 14.51 -10.57 4.58
N ILE A 333 14.42 -11.59 5.43
CA ILE A 333 14.68 -12.98 5.10
C ILE A 333 13.35 -13.72 5.17
N GLU A 334 12.82 -14.07 4.01
CA GLU A 334 11.53 -14.69 3.83
C GLU A 334 11.69 -16.18 3.54
N ILE A 335 11.06 -17.02 4.36
CA ILE A 335 11.14 -18.47 4.26
C ILE A 335 9.93 -18.95 3.46
N PHE A 336 10.21 -19.58 2.32
CA PHE A 336 9.22 -20.13 1.41
C PHE A 336 9.23 -21.67 1.47
N TYR A 337 8.10 -22.28 1.12
CA TYR A 337 8.12 -23.69 0.75
C TYR A 337 9.05 -23.87 -0.47
N PRO A 338 9.92 -24.89 -0.51
CA PRO A 338 10.88 -25.06 -1.58
C PRO A 338 10.24 -25.02 -2.96
N LYS A 339 10.90 -24.30 -3.88
CA LYS A 339 10.46 -24.05 -5.26
C LYS A 339 9.26 -23.12 -5.39
N THR A 340 8.72 -22.55 -4.33
CA THR A 340 7.61 -21.57 -4.42
C THR A 340 8.11 -20.15 -4.32
N TYR A 341 7.42 -19.21 -4.96
CA TYR A 341 7.80 -17.80 -4.92
C TYR A 341 6.61 -16.88 -5.25
N LEU A 342 6.32 -15.97 -4.33
CA LEU A 342 5.42 -14.84 -4.54
C LEU A 342 6.14 -13.53 -4.20
N HIS A 343 5.69 -12.44 -4.82
CA HIS A 343 6.39 -11.15 -4.73
C HIS A 343 5.94 -10.26 -3.58
N ASP A 344 4.93 -10.67 -2.82
CA ASP A 344 4.25 -9.86 -1.79
C ASP A 344 5.23 -9.06 -0.94
N TYR A 345 6.11 -9.75 -0.21
CA TYR A 345 6.99 -9.14 0.77
C TYR A 345 8.34 -8.70 0.19
N GLU A 346 8.78 -9.26 -0.95
CA GLU A 346 9.94 -8.73 -1.70
C GLU A 346 9.66 -7.32 -2.23
N MET A 347 8.46 -7.07 -2.73
CA MET A 347 8.07 -5.75 -3.21
C MET A 347 8.07 -4.71 -2.10
N LEU A 348 7.58 -5.07 -0.91
CA LEU A 348 7.65 -4.19 0.25
C LEU A 348 9.13 -3.89 0.58
N ALA A 349 9.95 -4.94 0.72
CA ALA A 349 11.36 -4.82 1.07
C ALA A 349 12.07 -3.82 0.16
N ARG A 350 11.87 -3.93 -1.15
CA ARG A 350 12.54 -3.06 -2.12
C ARG A 350 12.02 -1.63 -2.10
N ASN A 351 10.73 -1.42 -1.92
CA ASN A 351 10.20 -0.05 -1.78
C ASN A 351 10.71 0.62 -0.49
N MET A 352 11.00 -0.16 0.55
CA MET A 352 11.57 0.33 1.80
C MET A 352 13.10 0.43 1.80
N GLY A 353 13.77 -0.03 0.74
CA GLY A 353 15.24 -0.06 0.67
C GLY A 353 15.89 -1.18 1.49
N HIS A 354 15.15 -2.22 1.85
CA HIS A 354 15.67 -3.43 2.49
C HIS A 354 16.23 -4.40 1.45
N LYS A 355 17.28 -5.13 1.83
CA LYS A 355 17.74 -6.28 1.06
C LYS A 355 16.81 -7.46 1.33
N HIS A 356 16.27 -8.06 0.28
CA HIS A 356 15.43 -9.26 0.40
C HIS A 356 16.22 -10.54 0.10
N TYR A 357 15.98 -11.57 0.91
CA TYR A 357 16.41 -12.95 0.66
C TYR A 357 15.20 -13.87 0.79
N ALA A 358 14.94 -14.67 -0.23
CA ALA A 358 14.08 -15.83 -0.12
C ALA A 358 14.91 -17.07 0.28
N VAL A 359 14.35 -17.91 1.14
CA VAL A 359 14.98 -19.15 1.60
C VAL A 359 14.11 -20.34 1.21
N TRP A 360 14.68 -21.26 0.45
CA TRP A 360 14.12 -22.57 0.11
C TRP A 360 14.91 -23.64 0.85
N ASN A 361 14.46 -24.01 2.04
CA ASN A 361 15.16 -24.92 2.93
C ASN A 361 16.64 -24.52 3.19
N ASP A 362 17.57 -25.10 2.45
CA ASP A 362 19.02 -24.90 2.54
C ASP A 362 19.60 -23.94 1.48
N THR A 363 18.76 -23.49 0.54
CA THR A 363 19.13 -22.64 -0.58
C THR A 363 18.58 -21.22 -0.41
N THR A 364 19.38 -20.21 -0.76
CA THR A 364 18.98 -18.80 -0.71
C THR A 364 18.86 -18.20 -2.10
N LEU A 365 17.80 -17.44 -2.34
CA LEU A 365 17.60 -16.65 -3.54
C LEU A 365 17.61 -15.17 -3.16
N THR A 366 18.29 -14.35 -3.95
CA THR A 366 18.23 -12.89 -3.84
C THR A 366 18.49 -12.30 -5.20
N TYR A 367 17.81 -11.20 -5.50
CA TYR A 367 17.91 -10.54 -6.79
C TYR A 367 18.49 -9.14 -6.62
N PRO A 368 19.31 -8.65 -7.58
CA PRO A 368 19.75 -7.26 -7.60
C PRO A 368 18.59 -6.32 -8.01
N GLU A 369 18.80 -5.02 -7.84
CA GLU A 369 17.87 -3.99 -8.32
C GLU A 369 17.56 -4.20 -9.82
N GLY A 370 16.30 -4.03 -10.19
CA GLY A 370 15.81 -4.25 -11.55
C GLY A 370 15.66 -5.71 -12.00
N LYS A 371 16.15 -6.69 -11.22
CA LYS A 371 15.92 -8.12 -11.46
C LYS A 371 15.01 -8.71 -10.41
N TRP A 372 14.29 -9.77 -10.76
CA TRP A 372 13.25 -10.40 -9.92
C TRP A 372 13.18 -11.89 -10.22
N PHE A 373 12.52 -12.64 -9.34
CA PHE A 373 12.04 -13.97 -9.70
C PHE A 373 11.10 -13.89 -10.91
N PRO A 374 11.24 -14.76 -11.93
CA PRO A 374 10.39 -14.72 -13.12
C PRO A 374 8.99 -15.27 -12.83
N GLY A 375 7.96 -14.43 -12.94
CA GLY A 375 6.57 -14.82 -12.72
C GLY A 375 6.27 -15.18 -11.26
N VAL A 376 5.34 -16.09 -11.04
CA VAL A 376 4.96 -16.62 -9.72
C VAL A 376 4.98 -18.14 -9.75
N GLU A 377 5.32 -18.76 -8.63
CA GLU A 377 5.31 -20.22 -8.50
C GLU A 377 4.61 -20.60 -7.20
N GLY A 378 3.37 -21.07 -7.30
CA GLY A 378 2.54 -21.45 -6.16
C GLY A 378 2.84 -22.85 -5.63
N GLY A 379 3.63 -23.65 -6.35
CA GLY A 379 3.94 -25.03 -5.97
C GLY A 379 2.71 -25.95 -6.00
N ILE A 380 2.79 -27.04 -5.24
CA ILE A 380 1.69 -28.01 -5.11
C ILE A 380 0.62 -27.40 -4.18
N LYS A 381 -0.65 -27.63 -4.51
CA LYS A 381 -1.78 -27.20 -3.68
C LYS A 381 -1.56 -27.64 -2.21
N ASP A 382 -1.85 -26.73 -1.28
CA ASP A 382 -1.70 -26.92 0.17
C ASP A 382 -0.26 -26.99 0.71
N THR A 383 0.78 -26.90 -0.11
CA THR A 383 2.18 -26.80 0.39
C THR A 383 2.62 -25.37 0.62
N PHE A 384 2.11 -24.41 -0.16
CA PHE A 384 2.50 -23.00 -0.11
C PHE A 384 2.14 -22.30 1.21
N HIS A 385 0.93 -22.55 1.71
CA HIS A 385 0.46 -22.12 3.03
C HIS A 385 0.39 -23.29 4.02
N GLY A 386 1.15 -24.34 3.76
CA GLY A 386 1.11 -25.57 4.54
C GLY A 386 1.67 -25.39 5.95
N TYR A 387 1.24 -26.24 6.87
CA TYR A 387 1.60 -26.15 8.29
C TYR A 387 3.04 -26.56 8.64
N SER A 388 3.85 -26.96 7.66
CA SER A 388 5.22 -27.43 7.85
C SER A 388 6.10 -26.99 6.69
N ILE A 389 6.72 -25.82 6.81
CA ILE A 389 7.65 -25.28 5.81
C ILE A 389 9.08 -25.67 6.21
N PRO A 390 9.81 -26.43 5.35
CA PRO A 390 11.15 -26.86 5.68
C PRO A 390 12.13 -25.69 5.62
N VAL A 391 12.97 -25.57 6.64
CA VAL A 391 14.04 -24.58 6.69
C VAL A 391 15.29 -25.18 7.33
N HIS A 392 16.43 -24.90 6.74
CA HIS A 392 17.72 -25.24 7.31
C HIS A 392 18.25 -24.03 8.09
N GLY A 393 18.08 -24.05 9.42
CA GLY A 393 18.46 -22.94 10.31
C GLY A 393 19.88 -22.39 10.08
N PRO A 394 20.92 -23.23 9.85
CA PRO A 394 22.27 -22.73 9.54
C PRO A 394 22.35 -21.88 8.27
N THR A 395 21.53 -22.16 7.25
CA THR A 395 21.46 -21.33 6.02
C THR A 395 20.94 -19.93 6.36
N VAL A 396 19.89 -19.82 7.17
CA VAL A 396 19.33 -18.53 7.61
C VAL A 396 20.36 -17.77 8.45
N ALA A 397 21.01 -18.44 9.40
CA ALA A 397 22.04 -17.84 10.25
C ALA A 397 23.25 -17.32 9.45
N GLU A 398 23.62 -18.00 8.37
CA GLU A 398 24.68 -17.53 7.46
C GLU A 398 24.30 -16.26 6.71
N VAL A 399 23.04 -16.13 6.25
CA VAL A 399 22.56 -14.88 5.64
C VAL A 399 22.60 -13.74 6.65
N VAL A 400 22.09 -13.97 7.86
CA VAL A 400 22.15 -12.98 8.94
C VAL A 400 23.59 -12.55 9.23
N ARG A 401 24.52 -13.51 9.33
CA ARG A 401 25.95 -13.24 9.56
C ARG A 401 26.57 -12.36 8.47
N LYS A 402 26.19 -12.56 7.20
CA LYS A 402 26.67 -11.76 6.06
C LYS A 402 26.15 -10.32 6.06
N ARG A 403 25.04 -10.04 6.75
CA ARG A 403 24.36 -8.74 6.72
C ARG A 403 24.68 -7.85 7.93
N LEU A 404 25.08 -8.46 9.05
CA LEU A 404 25.55 -7.78 10.26
C LEU A 404 27.00 -7.30 10.13
#